data_AF-A0A2H5VC28-F1
#
_entry.id   AF-A0A2H5VC28-F1
#
_cell.length_a   1.000
_cell.length_b   1.000
_cell.length_c   1.000
_cell.angle_alpha   90.00
_cell.angle_beta   90.00
_cell.angle_gamma   90.00
#
_symmetry.space_group_name_H-M   'P 1'
#
loop_
_entity.id
_entity.type
_entity.pdbx_description
1 polymer ?
#
loop_
_entity_poly.entity_id
_entity_poly.type
_entity_poly.pdbx_seq_one_letter_code
_entity_poly.pdbx_strand_id
1 'polypeptide(L)'
;MGIDNKKVVIGAIASTVVIVLASVVAITLQGSNNNNSTSSDVTLPTSENVSRDHLLQDANKGKRLKIMTTFYPLYEFAKAVVGDRADVDLLIPSGLEPHDWEPSARDLERLKDYQILIYNSAIFEPYIDKVKGLGYDLKMVEAASGMVLDQDPHVWLDPILAKEQVRIIRDAIASMDSDEGNSRYYDENARAYTVRLDELHVKFEEGLRDCGRREFITLHSAYNYLVSRYGLKQITITGIEPEHDIPAGKIREIVDLAKRHGIDVVYAEEGIDDRLVRALAEEINAKVLTLSPIEVLDEEDLEEGKTYIAKMEENLENLRLGLGCR
;
A
#
# COMPACT_ATOMS: atom_id res chain seq x y z
N MET A 1 -18.05 51.08 -19.57
CA MET A 1 -19.22 51.05 -18.65
C MET A 1 -20.00 49.79 -18.94
N GLY A 2 -20.29 48.97 -17.92
CA GLY A 2 -21.19 47.81 -18.05
C GLY A 2 -20.52 46.45 -17.88
N ILE A 3 -20.21 46.11 -16.63
CA ILE A 3 -19.87 44.76 -16.14
C ILE A 3 -21.20 44.01 -15.94
N ASP A 4 -21.28 42.72 -16.29
CA ASP A 4 -22.29 41.83 -15.69
C ASP A 4 -21.69 40.44 -15.39
N ASN A 5 -21.45 40.22 -14.10
CA ASN A 5 -20.97 38.99 -13.50
C ASN A 5 -22.17 38.10 -13.15
N LYS A 6 -22.31 36.94 -13.81
CA LYS A 6 -23.22 35.90 -13.35
C LYS A 6 -22.54 35.07 -12.25
N LYS A 7 -22.98 35.28 -11.01
CA LYS A 7 -22.69 34.42 -9.86
C LYS A 7 -23.49 33.11 -10.00
N VAL A 8 -22.76 31.99 -9.98
CA VAL A 8 -23.33 30.64 -9.79
C VAL A 8 -23.50 30.41 -8.30
N VAL A 9 -24.70 30.04 -7.89
CA VAL A 9 -25.07 29.66 -6.52
C VAL A 9 -24.84 28.15 -6.40
N ILE A 10 -23.87 27.74 -5.57
CA ILE A 10 -23.69 26.34 -5.17
C ILE A 10 -24.39 26.16 -3.82
N GLY A 11 -25.46 25.36 -3.83
CA GLY A 11 -26.18 24.95 -2.63
C GLY A 11 -25.39 23.89 -1.86
N ALA A 12 -25.17 24.14 -0.57
CA ALA A 12 -24.60 23.17 0.35
C ALA A 12 -25.62 22.05 0.63
N ILE A 13 -25.22 20.79 0.40
CA ILE A 13 -25.96 19.61 0.82
C ILE A 13 -25.48 19.26 2.24
N ALA A 14 -26.33 19.49 3.23
CA ALA A 14 -26.11 19.06 4.61
C ALA A 14 -26.53 17.59 4.78
N SER A 15 -25.56 16.68 4.86
CA SER A 15 -25.80 15.28 5.23
C SER A 15 -26.11 15.19 6.73
N THR A 16 -27.35 14.82 7.05
CA THR A 16 -27.81 14.61 8.42
C THR A 16 -27.47 13.18 8.84
N VAL A 17 -26.57 13.02 9.81
CA VAL A 17 -26.27 11.74 10.45
C VAL A 17 -27.39 11.43 11.46
N VAL A 18 -28.12 10.34 11.23
CA VAL A 18 -29.11 9.81 12.17
C VAL A 18 -28.40 8.79 13.08
N ILE A 19 -28.19 9.16 14.34
CA ILE A 19 -27.73 8.25 15.40
C ILE A 19 -28.96 7.52 15.96
N VAL A 20 -29.03 6.21 15.78
CA VAL A 20 -30.05 5.35 16.41
C VAL A 20 -29.60 5.02 17.83
N LEU A 21 -30.23 5.65 18.82
CA LEU A 21 -30.14 5.27 20.24
C LEU A 21 -31.06 4.07 20.49
N ALA A 22 -30.49 2.91 20.83
CA ALA A 22 -31.24 1.77 21.32
C ALA A 22 -31.57 1.96 22.81
N SER A 23 -32.85 2.24 23.09
CA SER A 23 -33.39 2.37 24.44
C SER A 23 -33.57 1.01 25.12
N VAL A 24 -33.11 0.94 26.36
CA VAL A 24 -33.38 -0.11 27.33
C VAL A 24 -34.90 -0.24 27.56
N VAL A 25 -35.44 -1.45 27.43
CA VAL A 25 -36.75 -1.81 27.98
C VAL A 25 -36.54 -2.85 29.08
N ALA A 26 -36.77 -2.41 30.31
CA ALA A 26 -36.94 -3.28 31.46
C ALA A 26 -38.36 -3.87 31.46
N ILE A 27 -38.48 -5.18 31.59
CA ILE A 27 -39.71 -5.85 32.04
C ILE A 27 -39.37 -6.65 33.28
N THR A 28 -40.09 -6.37 34.35
CA THR A 28 -40.00 -7.00 35.66
C THR A 28 -41.05 -8.10 35.84
N LEU A 29 -40.60 -9.14 36.56
CA LEU A 29 -41.28 -9.95 37.59
C LEU A 29 -42.22 -11.12 37.20
N GLN A 30 -41.73 -12.34 37.49
CA GLN A 30 -42.24 -13.40 38.40
C GLN A 30 -41.82 -14.76 37.82
N GLY A 31 -41.22 -15.74 38.50
CA GLY A 31 -40.84 -15.98 39.89
C GLY A 31 -40.80 -17.51 40.06
N SER A 32 -39.71 -18.09 40.60
CA SER A 32 -39.76 -19.32 41.41
C SER A 32 -38.39 -19.64 42.02
N ASN A 33 -38.42 -20.00 43.30
CA ASN A 33 -37.33 -20.33 44.20
C ASN A 33 -36.51 -21.56 43.79
N ASN A 34 -35.21 -21.57 44.14
CA ASN A 34 -34.68 -22.55 45.11
C ASN A 34 -33.28 -22.18 45.63
N ASN A 35 -33.13 -22.37 46.94
CA ASN A 35 -31.98 -22.03 47.77
C ASN A 35 -30.74 -22.89 47.47
N ASN A 36 -29.55 -22.27 47.49
CA ASN A 36 -28.44 -22.85 48.23
C ASN A 36 -27.44 -21.77 48.67
N SER A 37 -27.13 -21.80 49.97
CA SER A 37 -26.28 -20.89 50.71
C SER A 37 -24.80 -21.24 50.56
N THR A 38 -23.98 -20.27 50.15
CA THR A 38 -22.54 -20.24 50.47
C THR A 38 -22.14 -18.79 50.70
N SER A 39 -21.56 -18.50 51.86
CA SER A 39 -21.18 -17.16 52.28
C SER A 39 -19.98 -16.66 51.48
N SER A 40 -20.14 -15.52 50.81
CA SER A 40 -19.03 -14.70 50.36
C SER A 40 -19.32 -13.28 50.84
N ASP A 41 -18.48 -12.78 51.74
CA ASP A 41 -18.43 -11.37 52.15
C ASP A 41 -18.29 -10.52 50.89
N VAL A 42 -19.34 -9.78 50.55
CA VAL A 42 -19.32 -8.81 49.46
C VAL A 42 -18.80 -7.51 50.04
N THR A 43 -17.48 -7.34 49.99
CA THR A 43 -16.86 -6.02 50.21
C THR A 43 -17.13 -5.19 48.96
N LEU A 44 -17.90 -4.10 49.11
CA LEU A 44 -18.10 -3.10 48.06
C LEU A 44 -16.74 -2.52 47.64
N PRO A 45 -16.43 -2.42 46.33
CA PRO A 45 -15.17 -1.85 45.89
C PRO A 45 -15.16 -0.36 46.21
N THR A 46 -14.18 0.07 47.01
CA THR A 46 -13.90 1.49 47.22
C THR A 46 -13.31 2.09 45.95
N SER A 47 -13.54 3.38 45.72
CA SER A 47 -13.09 4.13 44.53
C SER A 47 -11.56 4.11 44.32
N GLU A 48 -10.79 3.72 45.33
CA GLU A 48 -9.33 3.56 45.24
C GLU A 48 -8.90 2.29 44.49
N ASN A 49 -9.65 1.19 44.59
CA ASN A 49 -9.30 -0.07 43.90
C ASN A 49 -9.70 -0.05 42.42
N VAL A 50 -10.81 0.62 42.06
CA VAL A 50 -11.19 0.84 40.66
C VAL A 50 -10.16 1.71 39.95
N SER A 51 -9.62 2.71 40.64
CA SER A 51 -8.58 3.60 40.09
C SER A 51 -7.24 2.88 39.95
N ARG A 52 -6.86 2.01 40.89
CA ARG A 52 -5.64 1.20 40.77
C ARG A 52 -5.74 0.15 39.68
N ASP A 53 -6.87 -0.55 39.53
CA ASP A 53 -7.04 -1.53 38.44
C ASP A 53 -7.08 -0.85 37.06
N HIS A 54 -7.67 0.35 36.94
CA HIS A 54 -7.62 1.14 35.71
C HIS A 54 -6.20 1.68 35.42
N LEU A 55 -5.49 2.17 36.44
CA LEU A 55 -4.10 2.64 36.31
C LEU A 55 -3.12 1.48 36.02
N LEU A 56 -3.41 0.26 36.49
CA LEU A 56 -2.66 -0.95 36.18
C LEU A 56 -3.03 -1.51 34.79
N GLN A 57 -4.27 -1.33 34.31
CA GLN A 57 -4.65 -1.63 32.93
C GLN A 57 -3.98 -0.69 31.92
N ASP A 58 -3.86 0.59 32.25
CA ASP A 58 -3.16 1.58 31.40
C ASP A 58 -1.64 1.43 31.46
N ALA A 59 -1.07 1.00 32.59
CA ALA A 59 0.36 0.72 32.72
C ALA A 59 0.80 -0.63 32.12
N ASN A 60 -0.14 -1.50 31.76
CA ASN A 60 0.12 -2.81 31.15
C ASN A 60 -0.32 -2.90 29.68
N LYS A 61 -0.67 -1.78 29.04
CA LYS A 61 -0.48 -1.65 27.58
C LYS A 61 1.01 -1.69 27.33
N GLY A 62 1.55 -2.90 27.16
CA GLY A 62 2.93 -3.13 26.77
C GLY A 62 3.33 -2.17 25.66
N LYS A 63 4.56 -1.65 25.72
CA LYS A 63 5.10 -0.72 24.72
C LYS A 63 4.80 -1.30 23.33
N ARG A 64 3.93 -0.61 22.58
CA ARG A 64 3.49 -1.06 21.25
C ARG A 64 4.70 -1.26 20.37
N LEU A 65 4.70 -2.36 19.62
CA LEU A 65 5.76 -2.63 18.65
C LEU A 65 5.78 -1.51 17.61
N LYS A 66 6.96 -0.91 17.39
CA LYS A 66 7.17 0.13 16.39
C LYS A 66 7.93 -0.44 15.20
N ILE A 67 7.32 -0.33 14.03
CA ILE A 67 7.79 -0.90 12.77
C ILE A 67 8.05 0.25 11.79
N MET A 68 9.27 0.33 11.29
CA MET A 68 9.60 1.20 10.17
C MET A 68 9.50 0.39 8.88
N THR A 69 8.93 0.98 7.84
CA THR A 69 8.89 0.44 6.48
C THR A 69 9.55 1.43 5.54
N THR A 70 10.20 0.97 4.47
CA THR A 70 10.94 1.87 3.57
C THR A 70 9.99 2.70 2.70
N PHE A 71 9.08 2.06 1.97
CA PHE A 71 8.18 2.69 0.99
C PHE A 71 6.75 2.08 1.03
N TYR A 72 5.85 2.62 0.21
CA TYR A 72 4.40 2.46 0.38
C TYR A 72 3.86 1.01 0.40
N PRO A 73 4.20 0.12 -0.55
CA PRO A 73 3.71 -1.27 -0.53
C PRO A 73 4.04 -1.99 0.78
N LEU A 74 5.25 -1.80 1.31
CA LEU A 74 5.66 -2.44 2.57
C LEU A 74 4.93 -1.85 3.78
N TYR A 75 4.70 -0.54 3.77
CA TYR A 75 3.85 0.12 4.77
C TYR A 75 2.46 -0.51 4.78
N GLU A 76 1.82 -0.63 3.62
CA GLU A 76 0.49 -1.22 3.56
C GLU A 76 0.50 -2.68 3.99
N PHE A 77 1.44 -3.49 3.50
CA PHE A 77 1.50 -4.90 3.87
C PHE A 77 1.70 -5.08 5.37
N ALA A 78 2.58 -4.29 5.98
CA ALA A 78 2.75 -4.30 7.43
C ALA A 78 1.49 -3.83 8.16
N LYS A 79 0.85 -2.74 7.73
CA LYS A 79 -0.42 -2.24 8.30
C LYS A 79 -1.56 -3.25 8.17
N ALA A 80 -1.65 -3.94 7.04
CA ALA A 80 -2.64 -4.97 6.79
C ALA A 80 -2.47 -6.14 7.76
N VAL A 81 -1.23 -6.50 8.11
CA VAL A 81 -0.94 -7.53 9.13
C VAL A 81 -1.29 -7.02 10.53
N VAL A 82 -0.76 -5.86 10.95
CA VAL A 82 -0.80 -5.46 12.36
C VAL A 82 -2.04 -4.72 12.79
N GLY A 83 -2.83 -4.21 11.84
CA GLY A 83 -4.01 -3.41 12.10
C GLY A 83 -3.72 -2.25 13.05
N ASP A 84 -4.38 -2.27 14.21
CA ASP A 84 -4.26 -1.29 15.28
C ASP A 84 -3.37 -1.74 16.45
N ARG A 85 -2.67 -2.87 16.36
CA ARG A 85 -1.90 -3.43 17.49
C ARG A 85 -0.41 -3.07 17.52
N ALA A 86 0.13 -2.64 16.38
CA ALA A 86 1.47 -2.07 16.27
C ALA A 86 1.43 -0.73 15.52
N ASP A 87 2.48 0.06 15.69
CA ASP A 87 2.66 1.32 15.01
C ASP A 87 3.57 1.09 13.80
N VAL A 88 3.14 1.51 12.61
CA VAL A 88 3.89 1.36 11.37
C VAL A 88 4.09 2.74 10.78
N ASP A 89 5.32 3.08 10.48
CA ASP A 89 5.70 4.36 9.88
C ASP A 89 6.48 4.14 8.58
N LEU A 90 6.49 5.17 7.74
CA LEU A 90 7.28 5.24 6.51
C LEU A 90 8.61 5.96 6.75
N LEU A 91 9.68 5.36 6.23
CA LEU A 91 11.02 5.95 6.24
C LEU A 91 11.12 7.01 5.14
N ILE A 92 10.80 6.61 3.91
CA ILE A 92 10.70 7.49 2.75
C ILE A 92 9.35 8.23 2.85
N PRO A 93 9.36 9.57 2.97
CA PRO A 93 8.14 10.36 2.98
C PRO A 93 7.27 10.07 1.75
N SER A 94 5.94 10.09 1.92
CA SER A 94 5.01 9.92 0.79
C SER A 94 5.25 10.99 -0.28
N GLY A 95 5.12 10.59 -1.54
CA GLY A 95 5.31 11.46 -2.70
C GLY A 95 6.77 11.70 -3.10
N LEU A 96 7.75 11.07 -2.43
CA LEU A 96 9.15 11.08 -2.87
C LEU A 96 9.50 9.78 -3.59
N GLU A 97 10.19 9.91 -4.71
CA GLU A 97 10.72 8.81 -5.54
C GLU A 97 11.69 7.92 -4.72
N PRO A 98 11.35 6.65 -4.45
CA PRO A 98 12.20 5.75 -3.66
C PRO A 98 13.53 5.35 -4.31
N HIS A 99 13.63 5.23 -5.64
CA HIS A 99 14.83 4.72 -6.32
C HIS A 99 16.07 5.58 -6.04
N ASP A 100 15.90 6.90 -5.98
CA ASP A 100 16.97 7.88 -5.78
C ASP A 100 17.04 8.43 -4.35
N TRP A 101 16.15 7.96 -3.47
CA TRP A 101 16.09 8.48 -2.11
C TRP A 101 17.25 7.97 -1.27
N GLU A 102 17.98 8.90 -0.63
CA GLU A 102 18.97 8.58 0.39
C GLU A 102 18.56 9.12 1.77
N PRO A 103 18.75 8.33 2.85
CA PRO A 103 18.42 8.77 4.19
C PRO A 103 19.38 9.85 4.69
N SER A 104 18.82 10.94 5.20
CA SER A 104 19.58 11.94 5.95
C SER A 104 20.04 11.37 7.30
N ALA A 105 20.97 12.06 7.98
CA ALA A 105 21.36 11.69 9.34
C ALA A 105 20.16 11.69 10.32
N ARG A 106 19.18 12.57 10.08
CA ARG A 106 17.94 12.63 10.88
C ARG A 106 17.06 11.40 10.63
N ASP A 107 16.97 10.93 9.39
CA ASP A 107 16.20 9.74 9.05
C ASP A 107 16.81 8.49 9.68
N LEU A 108 18.14 8.38 9.61
CA LEU A 108 18.86 7.30 10.29
C LEU A 108 18.70 7.37 11.82
N GLU A 109 18.69 8.56 12.41
CA GLU A 109 18.48 8.70 13.86
C GLU A 109 17.09 8.26 14.31
N ARG A 110 16.05 8.51 13.50
CA ARG A 110 14.68 8.03 13.79
C ARG A 110 14.64 6.53 14.03
N LEU A 111 15.46 5.74 13.34
CA LEU A 111 15.48 4.28 13.43
C LEU A 111 15.80 3.75 14.84
N LYS A 112 16.44 4.54 15.71
CA LYS A 112 16.73 4.16 17.11
C LYS A 112 15.46 3.88 17.93
N ASP A 113 14.33 4.46 17.54
CA ASP A 113 13.07 4.33 18.25
C ASP A 113 12.21 3.15 17.78
N TYR A 114 12.68 2.38 16.79
CA TYR A 114 11.95 1.29 16.15
C TYR A 114 12.60 -0.06 16.47
N GLN A 115 11.78 -1.11 16.46
CA GLN A 115 12.23 -2.48 16.74
C GLN A 115 12.42 -3.28 15.45
N ILE A 116 11.73 -2.90 14.38
CA ILE A 116 11.78 -3.56 13.08
C ILE A 116 11.96 -2.51 11.99
N LEU A 117 12.83 -2.78 11.02
CA LEU A 117 12.85 -2.10 9.72
C LEU A 117 12.58 -3.14 8.63
N ILE A 118 11.50 -2.92 7.88
CA ILE A 118 11.10 -3.72 6.72
C ILE A 118 11.52 -2.96 5.47
N TYR A 119 12.31 -3.60 4.63
CA TYR A 119 12.78 -3.10 3.34
C TYR A 119 12.51 -4.15 2.25
N ASN A 120 12.53 -3.75 0.97
CA ASN A 120 12.21 -4.67 -0.12
C ASN A 120 13.40 -5.58 -0.41
N SER A 121 14.51 -4.98 -0.84
CA SER A 121 15.76 -5.67 -1.17
C SER A 121 16.92 -4.66 -1.22
N ALA A 122 18.15 -5.11 -1.02
CA ALA A 122 19.31 -4.22 -1.16
C ALA A 122 19.51 -3.68 -2.60
N ILE A 123 18.78 -4.22 -3.59
CA ILE A 123 18.75 -3.72 -4.97
C ILE A 123 17.89 -2.45 -5.06
N PHE A 124 16.76 -2.41 -4.33
CA PHE A 124 15.85 -1.26 -4.30
C PHE A 124 16.34 -0.20 -3.30
N GLU A 125 16.75 -0.62 -2.10
CA GLU A 125 17.23 0.28 -1.07
C GLU A 125 18.75 0.09 -0.82
N PRO A 126 19.62 0.62 -1.69
CA PRO A 126 21.08 0.38 -1.63
C PRO A 126 21.71 0.89 -0.32
N TYR A 127 21.06 1.82 0.37
CA TYR A 127 21.51 2.36 1.66
C TYR A 127 21.33 1.38 2.84
N ILE A 128 20.71 0.21 2.66
CA ILE A 128 20.43 -0.72 3.75
C ILE A 128 21.71 -1.25 4.44
N ASP A 129 22.82 -1.41 3.71
CA ASP A 129 24.07 -1.84 4.34
C ASP A 129 24.67 -0.76 5.25
N LYS A 130 24.46 0.53 4.93
CA LYS A 130 24.79 1.64 5.82
C LYS A 130 23.95 1.58 7.10
N VAL A 131 22.64 1.26 6.99
CA VAL A 131 21.75 1.10 8.15
C VAL A 131 22.21 -0.04 9.06
N LYS A 132 22.55 -1.20 8.49
CA LYS A 132 23.11 -2.34 9.26
C LYS A 132 24.38 -1.96 10.02
N GLY A 133 25.22 -1.10 9.45
CA GLY A 133 26.45 -0.62 10.06
C GLY A 133 26.26 0.32 11.27
N LEU A 134 25.05 0.82 11.54
CA LEU A 134 24.79 1.73 12.67
C LEU A 134 24.79 1.01 14.03
N GLY A 135 24.61 -0.31 14.06
CA GLY A 135 24.62 -1.10 15.30
C GLY A 135 23.43 -0.84 16.24
N TYR A 136 22.30 -0.37 15.71
CA TYR A 136 21.06 -0.24 16.49
C TYR A 136 20.44 -1.60 16.78
N ASP A 137 19.68 -1.68 17.89
CA ASP A 137 18.84 -2.83 18.22
C ASP A 137 17.58 -2.83 17.35
N LEU A 138 17.79 -3.13 16.07
CA LEU A 138 16.80 -3.03 15.00
C LEU A 138 16.78 -4.32 14.20
N LYS A 139 15.64 -5.02 14.18
CA LYS A 139 15.48 -6.20 13.34
C LYS A 139 15.27 -5.79 11.88
N MET A 140 16.23 -6.13 11.05
CA MET A 140 16.18 -5.91 9.60
C MET A 140 15.39 -7.04 8.94
N VAL A 141 14.37 -6.71 8.15
CA VAL A 141 13.50 -7.67 7.46
C VAL A 141 13.49 -7.36 5.97
N GLU A 142 14.05 -8.27 5.18
CA GLU A 142 14.02 -8.21 3.71
C GLU A 142 12.73 -8.86 3.20
N ALA A 143 11.79 -8.06 2.70
CA ALA A 143 10.50 -8.55 2.25
C ALA A 143 10.61 -9.43 0.99
N ALA A 144 11.61 -9.20 0.14
CA ALA A 144 11.90 -10.04 -1.03
C ALA A 144 12.81 -11.25 -0.73
N SER A 145 13.05 -11.57 0.54
CA SER A 145 13.96 -12.66 0.91
C SER A 145 13.51 -13.99 0.31
N GLY A 146 14.43 -14.67 -0.39
CA GLY A 146 14.17 -15.94 -1.06
C GLY A 146 13.53 -15.83 -2.44
N MET A 147 13.23 -14.61 -2.92
CA MET A 147 12.76 -14.35 -4.28
C MET A 147 13.95 -14.21 -5.24
N VAL A 148 13.76 -14.59 -6.51
CA VAL A 148 14.77 -14.40 -7.56
C VAL A 148 14.57 -13.03 -8.18
N LEU A 149 15.53 -12.13 -7.96
CA LEU A 149 15.36 -10.73 -8.36
C LEU A 149 15.88 -10.38 -9.77
N ASP A 150 16.90 -11.08 -10.29
CA ASP A 150 17.53 -10.77 -11.58
C ASP A 150 17.76 -9.26 -11.86
N GLN A 151 18.29 -8.53 -10.86
CA GLN A 151 18.51 -7.06 -10.89
C GLN A 151 17.25 -6.20 -10.99
N ASP A 152 16.06 -6.78 -10.87
CA ASP A 152 14.78 -6.09 -10.83
C ASP A 152 14.14 -6.18 -9.44
N PRO A 153 13.98 -5.06 -8.71
CA PRO A 153 13.40 -5.07 -7.38
C PRO A 153 11.86 -5.17 -7.32
N HIS A 154 11.13 -5.00 -8.44
CA HIS A 154 9.70 -4.68 -8.46
C HIS A 154 8.76 -5.89 -8.24
N VAL A 155 9.13 -6.80 -7.34
CA VAL A 155 8.39 -8.04 -7.05
C VAL A 155 6.96 -7.78 -6.56
N TRP A 156 6.70 -6.63 -5.93
CA TRP A 156 5.37 -6.30 -5.40
C TRP A 156 4.34 -6.06 -6.50
N LEU A 157 4.73 -5.85 -7.76
CA LEU A 157 3.79 -5.70 -8.89
C LEU A 157 3.23 -7.05 -9.37
N ASP A 158 3.67 -8.14 -8.76
CA ASP A 158 3.10 -9.47 -8.93
C ASP A 158 2.28 -9.84 -7.68
N PRO A 159 0.94 -10.01 -7.78
CA PRO A 159 0.08 -10.28 -6.62
C PRO A 159 0.46 -11.54 -5.81
N ILE A 160 1.08 -12.54 -6.44
CA ILE A 160 1.50 -13.77 -5.75
C ILE A 160 2.84 -13.57 -5.05
N LEU A 161 3.75 -12.78 -5.62
CA LEU A 161 4.97 -12.39 -4.91
C LEU A 161 4.67 -11.40 -3.78
N ALA A 162 3.75 -10.45 -3.97
CA ALA A 162 3.25 -9.58 -2.90
C ALA A 162 2.66 -10.39 -1.73
N LYS A 163 1.93 -11.47 -2.03
CA LYS A 163 1.42 -12.41 -1.02
C LYS A 163 2.54 -13.06 -0.20
N GLU A 164 3.65 -13.39 -0.85
CA GLU A 164 4.83 -13.91 -0.17
C GLU A 164 5.54 -12.83 0.68
N GLN A 165 5.60 -11.58 0.21
CA GLN A 165 6.10 -10.46 1.02
C GLN A 165 5.27 -10.28 2.30
N VAL A 166 3.93 -10.32 2.19
CA VAL A 166 3.03 -10.26 3.35
C VAL A 166 3.30 -11.40 4.33
N ARG A 167 3.56 -12.61 3.82
CA ARG A 167 3.90 -13.79 4.65
C ARG A 167 5.19 -13.55 5.45
N ILE A 168 6.24 -13.09 4.78
CA ILE A 168 7.56 -12.80 5.37
C ILE A 168 7.44 -11.71 6.44
N ILE A 169 6.73 -10.62 6.11
CA ILE A 169 6.47 -9.49 7.02
C ILE A 169 5.73 -9.98 8.27
N ARG A 170 4.66 -10.74 8.10
CA ARG A 170 3.88 -11.29 9.21
C ARG A 170 4.72 -12.19 10.11
N ASP A 171 5.50 -13.11 9.53
CA ASP A 171 6.36 -14.01 10.30
C ASP A 171 7.40 -13.22 11.12
N ALA A 172 7.99 -12.18 10.51
CA ALA A 172 8.97 -11.34 11.19
C ALA A 172 8.36 -10.53 12.33
N ILE A 173 7.18 -9.93 12.14
CA ILE A 173 6.47 -9.17 13.17
C ILE A 173 6.04 -10.08 14.32
N ALA A 174 5.41 -11.22 14.02
CA ALA A 174 4.96 -12.17 15.05
C ALA A 174 6.13 -12.74 15.87
N SER A 175 7.32 -12.87 15.28
CA SER A 175 8.52 -13.32 16.02
C SER A 175 9.09 -12.29 17.02
N MET A 176 8.67 -11.03 16.91
CA MET A 176 9.14 -9.93 17.78
C MET A 176 8.09 -9.51 18.81
N ASP A 177 6.81 -9.80 18.56
CA ASP A 177 5.73 -9.49 19.48
C ASP A 177 5.49 -10.65 20.44
N SER A 178 5.83 -10.44 21.71
CA SER A 178 5.69 -11.46 22.76
C SER A 178 4.26 -11.65 23.27
N ASP A 179 3.28 -10.84 22.84
CA ASP A 179 1.88 -11.00 23.20
C ASP A 179 1.22 -12.10 22.34
N GLU A 180 0.87 -13.24 22.96
CA GLU A 180 0.22 -14.36 22.27
C GLU A 180 -1.12 -13.98 21.61
N GLY A 181 -1.83 -12.99 22.16
CA GLY A 181 -3.06 -12.47 21.58
C GLY A 181 -2.81 -11.76 20.25
N ASN A 182 -1.64 -11.13 20.09
CA ASN A 182 -1.23 -10.42 18.86
C ASN A 182 -0.84 -11.38 17.74
N SER A 183 -0.13 -12.47 18.06
CA SER A 183 0.26 -13.46 17.05
C SER A 183 -0.94 -14.00 16.26
N ARG A 184 -2.01 -14.43 16.94
CA ARG A 184 -3.24 -14.90 16.28
C ARG A 184 -3.89 -13.81 15.43
N TYR A 185 -3.93 -12.58 15.94
CA TYR A 185 -4.53 -11.45 15.23
C TYR A 185 -3.77 -11.12 13.95
N TYR A 186 -2.44 -11.13 13.99
CA TYR A 186 -1.58 -10.95 12.81
C TYR A 186 -1.79 -12.05 11.78
N ASP A 187 -1.94 -13.31 12.21
CA ASP A 187 -2.23 -14.43 11.33
C ASP A 187 -3.59 -14.31 10.62
N GLU A 188 -4.65 -13.96 11.36
CA GLU A 188 -5.99 -13.78 10.81
C GLU A 188 -6.04 -12.63 9.79
N ASN A 189 -5.41 -11.51 10.13
CA ASN A 189 -5.30 -10.34 9.25
C ASN A 189 -4.49 -10.62 7.98
N ALA A 190 -3.31 -11.23 8.12
CA ALA A 190 -2.48 -11.60 6.98
C ALA A 190 -3.23 -12.59 6.07
N ARG A 191 -3.96 -13.56 6.64
CA ARG A 191 -4.80 -14.47 5.87
C ARG A 191 -5.89 -13.72 5.11
N ALA A 192 -6.58 -12.78 5.75
CA ALA A 192 -7.60 -11.98 5.08
C ALA A 192 -7.02 -11.15 3.92
N TYR A 193 -5.86 -10.53 4.11
CA TYR A 193 -5.20 -9.75 3.06
C TYR A 193 -4.68 -10.63 1.91
N THR A 194 -4.10 -11.78 2.22
CA THR A 194 -3.62 -12.71 1.18
C THR A 194 -4.76 -13.34 0.35
N VAL A 195 -5.97 -13.47 0.91
CA VAL A 195 -7.17 -13.81 0.12
C VAL A 195 -7.50 -12.71 -0.89
N ARG A 196 -7.40 -11.43 -0.51
CA ARG A 196 -7.61 -10.31 -1.44
C ARG A 196 -6.55 -10.27 -2.55
N LEU A 197 -5.31 -10.66 -2.25
CA LEU A 197 -4.26 -10.81 -3.25
C LEU A 197 -4.50 -11.98 -4.21
N ASP A 198 -5.05 -13.10 -3.70
CA ASP A 198 -5.50 -14.21 -4.56
C ASP A 198 -6.65 -13.78 -5.47
N GLU A 199 -7.62 -13.02 -4.95
CA GLU A 199 -8.72 -12.44 -5.76
C GLU A 199 -8.18 -11.47 -6.82
N LEU A 200 -7.22 -10.61 -6.46
CA LEU A 200 -6.55 -9.71 -7.39
C LEU A 200 -5.82 -10.49 -8.49
N HIS A 201 -5.12 -11.57 -8.13
CA HIS A 201 -4.47 -12.44 -9.10
C HIS A 201 -5.48 -13.01 -10.11
N VAL A 202 -6.62 -13.54 -9.63
CA VAL A 202 -7.69 -14.05 -10.50
C VAL A 202 -8.24 -12.95 -11.41
N LYS A 203 -8.46 -11.73 -10.90
CA LYS A 203 -8.90 -10.58 -11.72
C LYS A 203 -7.91 -10.29 -12.84
N PHE A 204 -6.60 -10.34 -12.58
CA PHE A 204 -5.59 -10.16 -13.62
C PHE A 204 -5.58 -11.31 -14.63
N GLU A 205 -5.64 -12.57 -14.18
CA GLU A 205 -5.68 -13.73 -15.08
C GLU A 205 -6.88 -13.68 -16.03
N GLU A 206 -8.07 -13.47 -15.48
CA GLU A 206 -9.31 -13.38 -16.26
C GLU A 206 -9.34 -12.10 -17.11
N GLY A 207 -8.96 -10.98 -16.49
CA GLY A 207 -9.01 -9.65 -17.09
C GLY A 207 -8.06 -9.49 -18.26
N LEU A 208 -6.93 -10.20 -18.27
CA LEU A 208 -5.92 -10.13 -19.32
C LEU A 208 -5.97 -11.33 -20.27
N ARG A 209 -6.90 -12.27 -20.09
CA ARG A 209 -6.95 -13.51 -20.87
C ARG A 209 -7.20 -13.26 -22.36
N ASP A 210 -8.14 -12.40 -22.70
CA ASP A 210 -8.66 -12.22 -24.06
C ASP A 210 -8.34 -10.83 -24.65
N CYS A 211 -7.06 -10.44 -24.55
CA CYS A 211 -6.55 -9.18 -25.09
C CYS A 211 -6.19 -9.25 -26.58
N GLY A 212 -6.51 -8.17 -27.31
CA GLY A 212 -6.16 -8.03 -28.72
C GLY A 212 -4.64 -7.96 -28.98
N ARG A 213 -3.86 -7.54 -27.97
CA ARG A 213 -2.39 -7.54 -27.99
C ARG A 213 -1.80 -8.03 -26.68
N ARG A 214 -0.51 -8.40 -26.72
CA ARG A 214 0.27 -8.86 -25.56
C ARG A 214 1.46 -7.96 -25.23
N GLU A 215 1.78 -7.02 -26.10
CA GLU A 215 2.88 -6.08 -25.89
C GLU A 215 2.38 -4.66 -25.68
N PHE A 216 3.04 -3.93 -24.78
CA PHE A 216 2.79 -2.52 -24.50
C PHE A 216 4.10 -1.75 -24.31
N ILE A 217 4.06 -0.44 -24.53
CA ILE A 217 5.19 0.45 -24.29
C ILE A 217 5.03 1.08 -22.90
N THR A 218 6.08 1.09 -22.09
CA THR A 218 6.14 1.77 -20.79
C THR A 218 7.43 2.58 -20.68
N LEU A 219 7.40 3.65 -19.89
CA LEU A 219 8.55 4.53 -19.68
C LEU A 219 9.51 4.01 -18.61
N HIS A 220 8.97 3.37 -17.57
CA HIS A 220 9.74 2.72 -16.51
C HIS A 220 9.62 1.20 -16.63
N SER A 221 10.76 0.51 -16.48
CA SER A 221 10.90 -0.93 -16.62
C SER A 221 10.53 -1.72 -15.35
N ALA A 222 9.47 -1.33 -14.63
CA ALA A 222 9.08 -1.93 -13.35
C ALA A 222 8.32 -3.27 -13.48
N TYR A 223 7.77 -3.59 -14.67
CA TYR A 223 6.69 -4.58 -14.76
C TYR A 223 7.13 -6.01 -15.09
N ASN A 224 8.41 -6.38 -14.96
CA ASN A 224 8.89 -7.69 -15.45
C ASN A 224 8.18 -8.88 -14.78
N TYR A 225 7.92 -8.82 -13.48
CA TYR A 225 7.22 -9.89 -12.76
C TYR A 225 5.75 -10.01 -13.20
N LEU A 226 5.07 -8.87 -13.35
CA LEU A 226 3.69 -8.80 -13.84
C LEU A 226 3.59 -9.38 -15.25
N VAL A 227 4.46 -8.95 -16.18
CA VAL A 227 4.39 -9.43 -17.56
C VAL A 227 4.76 -10.91 -17.68
N SER A 228 5.72 -11.38 -16.89
CA SER A 228 6.07 -12.80 -16.81
C SER A 228 4.88 -13.65 -16.34
N ARG A 229 4.17 -13.21 -15.29
CA ARG A 229 3.02 -13.93 -14.73
C ARG A 229 1.86 -14.04 -15.71
N TYR A 230 1.51 -12.94 -16.37
CA TYR A 230 0.29 -12.86 -17.18
C TYR A 230 0.55 -13.00 -18.69
N GLY A 231 1.76 -13.44 -19.08
CA GLY A 231 2.11 -13.69 -20.48
C GLY A 231 2.07 -12.44 -21.36
N LEU A 232 2.45 -11.29 -20.79
CA LEU A 232 2.59 -10.02 -21.50
C LEU A 232 4.05 -9.75 -21.86
N LYS A 233 4.30 -8.64 -22.55
CA LYS A 233 5.63 -8.14 -22.85
C LYS A 233 5.65 -6.62 -22.72
N GLN A 234 6.47 -6.10 -21.83
CA GLN A 234 6.77 -4.68 -21.82
C GLN A 234 7.85 -4.34 -22.86
N ILE A 235 7.71 -3.18 -23.49
CA ILE A 235 8.71 -2.57 -24.35
C ILE A 235 9.11 -1.26 -23.68
N THR A 236 10.37 -1.18 -23.27
CA THR A 236 10.91 -0.05 -22.53
C THR A 236 11.86 0.75 -23.40
N ILE A 237 12.10 2.00 -23.00
CA ILE A 237 13.10 2.87 -23.61
C ILE A 237 14.15 3.16 -22.56
N THR A 238 15.41 2.98 -22.93
CA THR A 238 16.52 3.21 -22.01
C THR A 238 16.74 4.71 -21.77
N GLY A 239 17.18 5.07 -20.57
CA GLY A 239 17.50 6.46 -20.21
C GLY A 239 16.27 7.36 -20.07
N ILE A 240 15.16 6.79 -19.60
CA ILE A 240 14.06 7.52 -18.99
C ILE A 240 14.02 7.03 -17.54
N GLU A 241 14.05 7.97 -16.61
CA GLU A 241 14.06 7.71 -15.17
C GLU A 241 12.85 8.43 -14.56
N PRO A 242 12.13 7.83 -13.58
CA PRO A 242 10.89 8.37 -13.02
C PRO A 242 10.98 9.82 -12.52
N GLU A 243 12.11 10.20 -11.92
CA GLU A 243 12.34 11.49 -11.28
C GLU A 243 12.69 12.64 -12.24
N HIS A 244 12.96 12.32 -13.52
CA HIS A 244 13.48 13.28 -14.48
C HIS A 244 12.49 13.59 -15.61
N ASP A 245 12.41 14.87 -15.98
CA ASP A 245 11.67 15.32 -17.17
C ASP A 245 12.09 14.54 -18.42
N ILE A 246 11.12 14.09 -19.21
CA ILE A 246 11.39 13.36 -20.44
C ILE A 246 12.07 14.30 -21.47
N PRO A 247 13.28 13.99 -21.96
CA PRO A 247 13.93 14.80 -22.99
C PRO A 247 13.15 14.75 -24.31
N ALA A 248 13.14 15.86 -25.07
CA ALA A 248 12.42 15.92 -26.36
C ALA A 248 12.87 14.85 -27.37
N GLY A 249 14.16 14.46 -27.34
CA GLY A 249 14.68 13.36 -28.15
C GLY A 249 14.06 12.01 -27.79
N LYS A 250 13.77 11.78 -26.51
CA LYS A 250 13.11 10.57 -26.01
C LYS A 250 11.63 10.53 -26.37
N ILE A 251 10.93 11.67 -26.35
CA ILE A 251 9.55 11.76 -26.86
C ILE A 251 9.47 11.30 -28.32
N ARG A 252 10.41 11.74 -29.17
CA ARG A 252 10.47 11.29 -30.57
C ARG A 252 10.75 9.78 -30.68
N GLU A 253 11.67 9.27 -29.86
CA GLU A 253 11.97 7.84 -29.81
C GLU A 253 10.74 7.00 -29.41
N ILE A 254 9.94 7.48 -28.44
CA ILE A 254 8.66 6.87 -28.04
C ILE A 254 7.68 6.84 -29.21
N VAL A 255 7.49 7.98 -29.88
CA VAL A 255 6.59 8.08 -31.05
C VAL A 255 7.02 7.11 -32.14
N ASP A 256 8.33 7.05 -32.46
CA ASP A 256 8.85 6.15 -33.48
C ASP A 256 8.70 4.67 -33.09
N LEU A 257 8.86 4.35 -31.80
CA LEU A 257 8.65 3.00 -31.28
C LEU A 257 7.19 2.58 -31.39
N ALA A 258 6.27 3.45 -30.99
CA ALA A 258 4.83 3.26 -31.13
C ALA A 258 4.41 3.08 -32.59
N LYS A 259 4.93 3.90 -33.52
CA LYS A 259 4.75 3.75 -34.98
C LYS A 259 5.22 2.38 -35.47
N ARG A 260 6.43 1.96 -35.10
CA ARG A 260 7.03 0.68 -35.55
C ARG A 260 6.26 -0.54 -35.08
N HIS A 261 5.73 -0.52 -33.87
CA HIS A 261 4.99 -1.64 -33.28
C HIS A 261 3.47 -1.58 -33.56
N GLY A 262 2.97 -0.49 -34.16
CA GLY A 262 1.52 -0.29 -34.31
C GLY A 262 0.81 -0.26 -32.96
N ILE A 263 1.44 0.37 -31.96
CA ILE A 263 0.91 0.55 -30.62
C ILE A 263 0.36 1.97 -30.51
N ASP A 264 -0.90 2.10 -30.12
CA ASP A 264 -1.66 3.33 -29.99
C ASP A 264 -1.93 3.73 -28.53
N VAL A 265 -1.36 2.98 -27.58
CA VAL A 265 -1.37 3.32 -26.16
C VAL A 265 0.04 3.14 -25.57
N VAL A 266 0.56 4.21 -24.99
CA VAL A 266 1.81 4.22 -24.22
C VAL A 266 1.47 4.37 -22.75
N TYR A 267 2.16 3.64 -21.88
CA TYR A 267 1.98 3.73 -20.44
C TYR A 267 3.08 4.61 -19.83
N ALA A 268 2.67 5.50 -18.94
CA ALA A 268 3.55 6.33 -18.11
C ALA A 268 3.11 6.22 -16.65
N GLU A 269 3.97 6.61 -15.73
CA GLU A 269 3.63 6.66 -14.31
C GLU A 269 2.70 7.83 -13.99
N GLU A 270 2.43 8.05 -12.71
CA GLU A 270 1.77 9.24 -12.21
C GLU A 270 2.46 10.52 -12.71
N GLY A 271 1.69 11.60 -12.88
CA GLY A 271 2.25 12.88 -13.34
C GLY A 271 2.62 12.92 -14.83
N ILE A 272 1.78 12.33 -15.68
CA ILE A 272 1.96 12.27 -17.15
C ILE A 272 2.42 13.63 -17.75
N ASP A 273 3.52 13.63 -18.51
CA ASP A 273 4.00 14.81 -19.23
C ASP A 273 3.10 15.17 -20.42
N ASP A 274 2.44 16.33 -20.34
CA ASP A 274 1.60 16.91 -21.39
C ASP A 274 2.26 16.96 -22.79
N ARG A 275 3.59 17.15 -22.86
CA ARG A 275 4.33 17.17 -24.13
C ARG A 275 4.32 15.79 -24.77
N LEU A 276 4.44 14.72 -23.98
CA LEU A 276 4.34 13.35 -24.47
C LEU A 276 2.92 13.07 -24.98
N VAL A 277 1.91 13.46 -24.21
CA VAL A 277 0.49 13.30 -24.60
C VAL A 277 0.21 13.99 -25.93
N ARG A 278 0.60 15.26 -26.07
CA ARG A 278 0.41 16.02 -27.31
C ARG A 278 1.14 15.38 -28.49
N ALA A 279 2.42 15.02 -28.31
CA ALA A 279 3.20 14.43 -29.39
C ALA A 279 2.61 13.11 -29.89
N LEU A 280 2.19 12.22 -28.98
CA LEU A 280 1.56 10.95 -29.34
C LEU A 280 0.20 11.13 -30.02
N ALA A 281 -0.62 12.08 -29.54
CA ALA A 281 -1.91 12.38 -30.14
C ALA A 281 -1.78 12.97 -31.55
N GLU A 282 -0.85 13.92 -31.76
CA GLU A 282 -0.68 14.61 -33.05
C GLU A 282 0.00 13.74 -34.12
N GLU A 283 0.99 12.94 -33.73
CA GLU A 283 1.83 12.20 -34.68
C GLU A 283 1.28 10.83 -35.09
N ILE A 284 0.52 10.18 -34.20
CA ILE A 284 0.01 8.81 -34.43
C ILE A 284 -1.39 8.56 -33.89
N ASN A 285 -2.09 9.57 -33.36
CA ASN A 285 -3.38 9.38 -32.72
C ASN A 285 -3.32 8.33 -31.58
N ALA A 286 -2.20 8.27 -30.87
CA ALA A 286 -2.01 7.42 -29.70
C ALA A 286 -2.38 8.16 -28.41
N LYS A 287 -2.68 7.37 -27.36
CA LYS A 287 -3.02 7.86 -26.03
C LYS A 287 -1.91 7.51 -25.03
N VAL A 288 -1.85 8.27 -23.94
CA VAL A 288 -1.09 7.89 -22.75
C VAL A 288 -2.07 7.46 -21.67
N LEU A 289 -1.83 6.30 -21.07
CA LEU A 289 -2.54 5.83 -19.89
C LEU A 289 -1.56 5.70 -18.72
N THR A 290 -2.06 5.81 -17.50
CA THR A 290 -1.25 5.59 -16.32
C THR A 290 -1.02 4.08 -16.10
N LEU A 291 0.21 3.70 -15.82
CA LEU A 291 0.55 2.43 -15.20
C LEU A 291 1.47 2.77 -14.03
N SER A 292 0.97 2.56 -12.83
CA SER A 292 1.63 2.91 -11.58
C SER A 292 2.59 1.80 -11.15
N PRO A 293 3.83 2.11 -10.75
CA PRO A 293 4.68 1.16 -10.04
C PRO A 293 4.25 1.00 -8.57
N ILE A 294 3.30 1.81 -8.08
CA ILE A 294 2.74 1.77 -6.71
C ILE A 294 3.83 2.00 -5.65
N GLU A 295 4.88 2.74 -6.01
CA GLU A 295 6.00 3.05 -5.12
C GLU A 295 5.65 4.15 -4.12
N VAL A 296 4.76 5.06 -4.55
CA VAL A 296 4.26 6.20 -3.79
C VAL A 296 2.73 6.28 -3.89
N LEU A 297 2.11 6.96 -2.92
CA LEU A 297 0.79 7.54 -3.07
C LEU A 297 0.93 9.06 -3.16
N ASP A 298 0.23 9.66 -4.12
CA ASP A 298 0.08 11.11 -4.19
C ASP A 298 -0.94 11.63 -3.16
N GLU A 299 -1.08 12.96 -3.06
CA GLU A 299 -2.00 13.58 -2.10
C GLU A 299 -3.47 13.14 -2.32
N GLU A 300 -3.87 12.98 -3.58
CA GLU A 300 -5.23 12.55 -3.94
C GLU A 300 -5.49 11.11 -3.51
N ASP A 301 -4.55 10.20 -3.82
CA ASP A 301 -4.60 8.80 -3.39
C ASP A 301 -4.72 8.68 -1.86
N LEU A 302 -4.00 9.52 -1.11
CA LEU A 302 -4.07 9.55 0.37
C LEU A 302 -5.41 10.08 0.88
N GLU A 303 -5.94 11.15 0.29
CA GLU A 303 -7.24 11.73 0.66
C GLU A 303 -8.40 10.78 0.38
N GLU A 304 -8.34 10.03 -0.73
CA GLU A 304 -9.31 9.01 -1.09
C GLU A 304 -9.15 7.70 -0.30
N GLY A 305 -8.03 7.56 0.42
CA GLY A 305 -7.70 6.34 1.16
C GLY A 305 -7.45 5.16 0.21
N LYS A 306 -6.85 5.42 -0.95
CA LYS A 306 -6.49 4.37 -1.90
C LYS A 306 -5.51 3.38 -1.28
N THR A 307 -5.64 2.16 -1.74
CA THR A 307 -4.85 1.01 -1.30
C THR A 307 -4.07 0.43 -2.47
N TYR A 308 -3.06 -0.38 -2.21
CA TYR A 308 -2.30 -1.17 -3.17
C TYR A 308 -3.24 -2.01 -4.03
N ILE A 309 -4.25 -2.64 -3.43
CA ILE A 309 -5.26 -3.40 -4.18
C ILE A 309 -6.00 -2.49 -5.16
N ALA A 310 -6.42 -1.29 -4.73
CA ALA A 310 -7.10 -0.35 -5.61
C ALA A 310 -6.20 0.13 -6.75
N LYS A 311 -4.94 0.50 -6.47
CA LYS A 311 -3.96 0.91 -7.48
C LYS A 311 -3.63 -0.23 -8.47
N MET A 312 -3.52 -1.46 -7.99
CA MET A 312 -3.37 -2.64 -8.85
C MET A 312 -4.60 -2.88 -9.73
N GLU A 313 -5.80 -2.64 -9.22
CA GLU A 313 -7.04 -2.73 -10.02
C GLU A 313 -7.14 -1.61 -11.06
N GLU A 314 -6.71 -0.38 -10.74
CA GLU A 314 -6.57 0.72 -11.71
C GLU A 314 -5.56 0.36 -12.82
N ASN A 315 -4.42 -0.22 -12.44
CA ASN A 315 -3.44 -0.74 -13.39
C ASN A 315 -4.04 -1.82 -14.31
N LEU A 316 -4.81 -2.75 -13.75
CA LEU A 316 -5.50 -3.78 -14.53
C LEU A 316 -6.47 -3.16 -15.55
N GLU A 317 -7.25 -2.15 -15.15
CA GLU A 317 -8.20 -1.50 -16.06
C GLU A 317 -7.47 -0.76 -17.19
N ASN A 318 -6.40 -0.02 -16.86
CA ASN A 318 -5.60 0.67 -17.88
C ASN A 318 -4.89 -0.33 -18.83
N LEU A 319 -4.41 -1.46 -18.31
CA LEU A 319 -3.90 -2.56 -19.13
C LEU A 319 -5.00 -3.12 -20.04
N ARG A 320 -6.20 -3.37 -19.51
CA ARG A 320 -7.34 -3.87 -20.29
C ARG A 320 -7.70 -2.94 -21.44
N LEU A 321 -7.77 -1.64 -21.17
CA LEU A 321 -8.08 -0.61 -22.15
C LEU A 321 -7.03 -0.55 -23.26
N GLY A 322 -5.75 -0.44 -22.92
CA GLY A 322 -4.70 -0.29 -23.93
C GLY A 322 -4.33 -1.59 -24.65
N LEU A 323 -4.53 -2.75 -24.04
CA LEU A 323 -4.33 -4.05 -24.68
C LEU A 323 -5.57 -4.54 -25.45
N GLY A 324 -6.69 -3.80 -25.40
CA GLY A 324 -7.92 -4.11 -26.12
C GLY A 324 -8.55 -5.44 -25.66
N CYS A 325 -8.64 -5.64 -24.36
CA CYS A 325 -9.22 -6.84 -23.77
C CYS A 325 -10.75 -6.81 -23.80
N ARG A 326 -11.37 -7.99 -23.92
CA ARG A 326 -12.82 -8.18 -23.98
C ARG A 326 -13.31 -9.06 -22.85
#